data_AF-F6G6Q5-F1
#
_entry.id   AF-F6G6Q5-F1
#
_cell.length_a   1.000
_cell.length_b   1.000
_cell.length_c   1.000
_cell.angle_alpha   90.00
_cell.angle_beta   90.00
_cell.angle_gamma   90.00
#
_symmetry.space_group_name_H-M   'P 1'
#
loop_
_entity.id
_entity.type
_entity.pdbx_description
1 polymer ?
#
loop_
_entity_poly.entity_id
_entity_poly.type
_entity_poly.pdbx_seq_one_letter_code
_entity_poly.pdbx_strand_id
1 'polypeptide(L)'
;MAARKALQIEPDLGEAYASLAHVRLHDWDWVGLEQDFLRAIELNPGHAIAYYWYAEYLMAAGRAEEAIARVRQSRQMDPLNSVLNSSVAIILYLARRYDQAREELHKALEIDSNHFLLHFRLGLVYQQQRLFDDAIAEMQKAVTLSGRSTEALTGLAQTYAAADMRAAMQQIVDALENASEKHYVHPYNMARVFGSLGDQEQTFGWLEKAYDEHSPDFIELRTEPTFDSVRSDPRFSALLSRVGFNQI
;
A
#
# COMPACT_ATOMS: atom_id res chain seq x y z
N MET A 1 -0.22 18.47 -15.86
CA MET A 1 0.55 17.22 -15.98
C MET A 1 0.55 16.74 -17.44
N ALA A 2 1.55 15.93 -17.83
CA ALA A 2 1.72 15.45 -19.20
C ALA A 2 0.50 14.66 -19.73
N ALA A 3 -0.16 13.86 -18.90
CA ALA A 3 -1.36 13.11 -19.27
C ALA A 3 -2.53 14.00 -19.73
N ARG A 4 -2.80 15.13 -19.05
CA ARG A 4 -3.82 16.10 -19.50
C ARG A 4 -3.49 16.74 -20.84
N LYS A 5 -2.20 16.99 -21.11
CA LYS A 5 -1.75 17.50 -22.42
C LYS A 5 -1.89 16.44 -23.50
N ALA A 6 -1.59 15.17 -23.19
CA ALA A 6 -1.79 14.06 -24.12
C ALA A 6 -3.27 13.94 -24.52
N LEU A 7 -4.20 14.00 -23.56
CA LEU A 7 -5.64 13.97 -23.85
C LEU A 7 -6.17 15.17 -24.66
N GLN A 8 -5.47 16.31 -24.67
CA GLN A 8 -5.79 17.45 -25.54
C GLN A 8 -5.38 17.21 -27.00
N ILE A 9 -4.39 16.34 -27.23
CA ILE A 9 -3.84 16.04 -28.56
C ILE A 9 -4.50 14.77 -29.12
N GLU A 10 -4.62 13.74 -28.27
CA GLU A 10 -5.19 12.42 -28.57
C GLU A 10 -6.24 12.05 -27.49
N PRO A 11 -7.52 12.42 -27.71
CA PRO A 11 -8.59 12.20 -26.73
C PRO A 11 -8.94 10.74 -26.44
N ASP A 12 -8.45 9.81 -27.28
CA ASP A 12 -8.71 8.37 -27.21
C ASP A 12 -7.49 7.55 -26.74
N LEU A 13 -6.51 8.20 -26.11
CA LEU A 13 -5.32 7.52 -25.58
C LEU A 13 -5.60 6.89 -24.20
N GLY A 14 -5.88 5.58 -24.17
CA GLY A 14 -6.24 4.84 -22.95
C GLY A 14 -5.18 4.91 -21.84
N GLU A 15 -3.90 4.91 -22.18
CA GLU A 15 -2.78 5.03 -21.25
C GLU A 15 -2.76 6.38 -20.53
N ALA A 16 -3.19 7.45 -21.23
CA ALA A 16 -3.28 8.78 -20.64
C ALA A 16 -4.43 8.87 -19.63
N TYR A 17 -5.58 8.23 -19.90
CA TYR A 17 -6.66 8.10 -18.90
C TYR A 17 -6.19 7.29 -17.69
N ALA A 18 -5.57 6.12 -17.89
CA ALA A 18 -5.09 5.28 -16.78
C ALA A 18 -4.08 6.02 -15.90
N SER A 19 -3.11 6.70 -16.53
CA SER A 19 -2.07 7.42 -15.81
C SER A 19 -2.62 8.63 -15.07
N LEU A 20 -3.56 9.37 -15.68
CA LEU A 20 -4.23 10.49 -15.02
C LEU A 20 -5.07 10.01 -13.84
N ALA A 21 -5.85 8.94 -14.02
CA ALA A 21 -6.65 8.33 -12.96
C ALA A 21 -5.77 7.87 -11.79
N HIS A 22 -4.65 7.19 -12.06
CA HIS A 22 -3.74 6.75 -11.01
C HIS A 22 -3.14 7.92 -10.21
N VAL A 23 -2.78 9.03 -10.86
CA VAL A 23 -2.33 10.23 -10.11
C VAL A 23 -3.47 10.81 -9.28
N ARG A 24 -4.68 10.92 -9.85
CA ARG A 24 -5.86 11.43 -9.13
C ARG A 24 -6.25 10.56 -7.94
N LEU A 25 -6.08 9.24 -8.05
CA LEU A 25 -6.25 8.29 -6.95
C LEU A 25 -5.36 8.66 -5.76
N HIS A 26 -4.08 8.90 -6.00
CA HIS A 26 -3.13 9.29 -4.94
C HIS A 26 -3.26 10.76 -4.51
N ASP A 27 -3.87 11.62 -5.32
CA ASP A 27 -4.28 12.98 -4.94
C ASP A 27 -5.61 12.99 -4.16
N TRP A 28 -6.25 11.83 -3.95
CA TRP A 28 -7.58 11.67 -3.33
C TRP A 28 -8.69 12.44 -4.08
N ASP A 29 -8.51 12.63 -5.38
CA ASP A 29 -9.49 13.22 -6.29
C ASP A 29 -10.39 12.12 -6.86
N TRP A 30 -11.45 11.82 -6.11
CA TRP A 30 -12.37 10.72 -6.39
C TRP A 30 -13.38 11.00 -7.52
N VAL A 31 -13.63 12.25 -7.87
CA VAL A 31 -14.77 12.65 -8.70
C VAL A 31 -14.64 12.11 -10.12
N GLY A 32 -15.45 11.13 -10.49
CA GLY A 32 -15.37 10.52 -11.83
C GLY A 32 -14.14 9.63 -12.05
N LEU A 33 -13.38 9.31 -10.99
CA LEU A 33 -12.17 8.50 -11.06
C LEU A 33 -12.41 7.10 -11.65
N GLU A 34 -13.52 6.45 -11.26
CA GLU A 34 -13.91 5.15 -11.82
C GLU A 34 -14.20 5.22 -13.33
N GLN A 35 -14.82 6.32 -13.79
CA GLN A 35 -15.13 6.51 -15.20
C GLN A 35 -13.85 6.63 -16.03
N ASP A 36 -12.83 7.32 -15.50
CA ASP A 36 -11.52 7.42 -16.16
C ASP A 36 -10.84 6.05 -16.25
N PHE A 37 -10.87 5.23 -15.19
CA PHE A 37 -10.32 3.86 -15.26
C PHE A 37 -11.08 2.97 -16.24
N LEU A 38 -12.41 3.02 -16.24
CA LEU A 38 -13.23 2.26 -17.18
C LEU A 38 -12.99 2.69 -18.62
N ARG A 39 -12.87 4.00 -18.89
CA ARG A 39 -12.57 4.55 -20.21
C ARG A 39 -11.16 4.15 -20.66
N ALA A 40 -10.18 4.15 -19.76
CA ALA A 40 -8.83 3.67 -20.05
C ALA A 40 -8.83 2.20 -20.51
N ILE A 41 -9.56 1.35 -19.80
CA ILE A 41 -9.70 -0.08 -20.10
C ILE A 41 -10.48 -0.31 -21.41
N GLU A 42 -11.50 0.50 -21.68
CA GLU A 42 -12.26 0.45 -22.94
C GLU A 42 -11.37 0.80 -24.15
N LEU A 43 -10.58 1.88 -24.04
CA LEU A 43 -9.71 2.38 -25.10
C LEU A 43 -8.50 1.49 -25.35
N ASN A 44 -7.90 0.94 -24.29
CA ASN A 44 -6.83 -0.05 -24.41
C ASN A 44 -7.06 -1.23 -23.46
N PRO A 45 -7.80 -2.26 -23.90
CA PRO A 45 -8.05 -3.46 -23.10
C PRO A 45 -6.79 -4.27 -22.77
N GLY A 46 -5.68 -4.05 -23.49
CA GLY A 46 -4.39 -4.71 -23.30
C GLY A 46 -3.44 -3.99 -22.33
N HIS A 47 -3.82 -2.82 -21.80
CA HIS A 47 -2.99 -2.08 -20.86
C HIS A 47 -3.04 -2.72 -19.46
N ALA A 48 -2.25 -3.77 -19.25
CA ALA A 48 -2.29 -4.61 -18.05
C ALA A 48 -2.25 -3.80 -16.73
N ILE A 49 -1.36 -2.81 -16.63
CA ILE A 49 -1.19 -2.00 -15.41
C ILE A 49 -2.44 -1.19 -15.05
N ALA A 50 -3.28 -0.78 -16.02
CA ALA A 50 -4.53 -0.06 -15.73
C ALA A 50 -5.51 -0.91 -14.91
N TYR A 51 -5.52 -2.23 -15.10
CA TYR A 51 -6.33 -3.14 -14.30
C TYR A 51 -5.84 -3.25 -12.86
N TYR A 52 -4.52 -3.13 -12.62
CA TYR A 52 -3.98 -3.11 -11.28
C TYR A 52 -4.31 -1.80 -10.57
N TRP A 53 -4.07 -0.65 -11.20
CA TRP A 53 -4.43 0.65 -10.62
C TRP A 53 -5.95 0.78 -10.37
N TYR A 54 -6.76 0.21 -11.26
CA TYR A 54 -8.21 0.14 -11.01
C TYR A 54 -8.55 -0.78 -9.83
N ALA A 55 -7.81 -1.87 -9.62
CA ALA A 55 -7.97 -2.72 -8.43
C ALA A 55 -7.61 -1.96 -7.14
N GLU A 56 -6.60 -1.10 -7.14
CA GLU A 56 -6.26 -0.24 -6.00
C GLU A 56 -7.40 0.73 -5.67
N TYR A 57 -7.98 1.39 -6.69
CA TYR A 57 -9.19 2.18 -6.50
C TYR A 57 -10.36 1.34 -5.94
N LEU A 58 -10.61 0.15 -6.49
CA LEU A 58 -11.67 -0.73 -6.01
C LEU A 58 -11.44 -1.15 -4.55
N MET A 59 -10.20 -1.40 -4.13
CA MET A 59 -9.86 -1.62 -2.73
C MET A 59 -10.15 -0.38 -1.87
N ALA A 60 -9.71 0.81 -2.32
CA ALA A 60 -10.00 2.07 -1.65
C ALA A 60 -11.51 2.29 -1.52
N ALA A 61 -12.31 1.90 -2.53
CA ALA A 61 -13.77 1.90 -2.59
C ALA A 61 -14.46 0.73 -1.85
N GLY A 62 -13.69 -0.16 -1.18
CA GLY A 62 -14.25 -1.24 -0.35
C GLY A 62 -14.81 -2.42 -1.17
N ARG A 63 -14.55 -2.46 -2.48
CA ARG A 63 -15.02 -3.47 -3.44
C ARG A 63 -13.97 -4.56 -3.64
N ALA A 64 -13.63 -5.24 -2.54
CA ALA A 64 -12.50 -6.16 -2.48
C ALA A 64 -12.54 -7.32 -3.49
N GLU A 65 -13.70 -7.97 -3.67
CA GLU A 65 -13.82 -9.09 -4.61
C GLU A 65 -13.64 -8.65 -6.07
N GLU A 66 -14.11 -7.44 -6.41
CA GLU A 66 -13.89 -6.87 -7.73
C GLU A 66 -12.41 -6.50 -7.93
N ALA A 67 -11.77 -5.92 -6.92
CA ALA A 67 -10.34 -5.63 -6.96
C ALA A 67 -9.51 -6.89 -7.19
N ILE A 68 -9.80 -7.98 -6.47
CA ILE A 68 -9.14 -9.28 -6.64
C ILE A 68 -9.30 -9.81 -8.07
N ALA A 69 -10.49 -9.67 -8.67
CA ALA A 69 -10.71 -10.07 -10.05
C ALA A 69 -9.87 -9.24 -11.03
N ARG A 70 -9.84 -7.91 -10.88
CA ARG A 70 -9.09 -7.01 -11.77
C ARG A 70 -7.58 -7.19 -11.65
N VAL A 71 -7.03 -7.34 -10.46
CA VAL A 71 -5.59 -7.55 -10.28
C VAL A 71 -5.13 -8.92 -10.83
N ARG A 72 -5.97 -9.96 -10.74
CA ARG A 72 -5.67 -11.25 -11.37
C ARG A 72 -5.66 -11.16 -12.89
N GLN A 73 -6.60 -10.42 -13.47
CA GLN A 73 -6.61 -10.13 -14.90
C GLN A 73 -5.35 -9.37 -15.32
N SER A 74 -4.97 -8.35 -14.55
CA SER A 74 -3.72 -7.58 -14.77
C SER A 74 -2.50 -8.50 -14.87
N ARG A 75 -2.31 -9.39 -13.89
CA ARG A 75 -1.18 -10.34 -13.87
C ARG A 75 -1.23 -11.35 -15.02
N GLN A 76 -2.41 -11.82 -15.42
CA GLN A 76 -2.55 -12.74 -16.55
C GLN A 76 -2.14 -12.12 -17.89
N MET A 77 -2.32 -10.81 -18.04
CA MET A 77 -1.95 -10.08 -19.26
C MET A 77 -0.45 -9.89 -19.41
N ASP A 78 0.26 -9.64 -18.30
CA ASP A 78 1.71 -9.46 -18.31
C ASP A 78 2.38 -10.20 -17.12
N PRO A 79 2.53 -11.54 -17.24
CA PRO A 79 3.06 -12.39 -16.16
C PRO A 79 4.57 -12.23 -15.93
N LEU A 80 5.28 -11.48 -16.79
CA LEU A 80 6.72 -11.23 -16.62
C LEU A 80 7.00 -9.90 -15.90
N ASN A 81 5.97 -9.07 -15.72
CA ASN A 81 6.11 -7.81 -15.02
C ASN A 81 6.24 -8.04 -13.50
N SER A 82 7.40 -7.68 -12.96
CA SER A 82 7.72 -7.86 -11.54
C SER A 82 6.74 -7.13 -10.61
N VAL A 83 6.25 -5.95 -11.01
CA VAL A 83 5.24 -5.20 -10.25
C VAL A 83 3.93 -5.99 -10.19
N LEU A 84 3.46 -6.51 -11.33
CA LEU A 84 2.20 -7.26 -11.40
C LEU A 84 2.28 -8.65 -10.76
N ASN A 85 3.47 -9.24 -10.70
CA ASN A 85 3.64 -10.53 -10.04
C ASN A 85 3.39 -10.46 -8.54
N SER A 86 3.67 -9.32 -7.93
CA SER A 86 3.44 -9.09 -6.50
C SER A 86 2.09 -8.42 -6.19
N SER A 87 1.42 -7.83 -7.19
CA SER A 87 0.22 -7.00 -7.00
C SER A 87 -0.98 -7.79 -6.45
N VAL A 88 -1.15 -9.04 -6.87
CA VAL A 88 -2.23 -9.91 -6.36
C VAL A 88 -2.09 -10.09 -4.85
N ALA A 89 -0.86 -10.26 -4.34
CA ALA A 89 -0.62 -10.50 -2.92
C ALA A 89 -0.97 -9.28 -2.05
N ILE A 90 -0.66 -8.06 -2.49
CA ILE A 90 -0.99 -6.86 -1.71
C ILE A 90 -2.51 -6.62 -1.68
N ILE A 91 -3.21 -6.83 -2.80
CA ILE A 91 -4.68 -6.74 -2.83
C ILE A 91 -5.32 -7.81 -1.94
N LEU A 92 -4.80 -9.05 -1.94
CA LEU A 92 -5.26 -10.11 -1.04
C LEU A 92 -5.00 -9.77 0.43
N TYR A 93 -3.84 -9.17 0.75
CA TYR A 93 -3.52 -8.70 2.10
C TYR A 93 -4.52 -7.63 2.58
N LEU A 94 -4.76 -6.60 1.77
CA LEU A 94 -5.73 -5.55 2.09
C LEU A 94 -7.16 -6.11 2.19
N ALA A 95 -7.49 -7.14 1.43
CA ALA A 95 -8.75 -7.89 1.50
C ALA A 95 -8.83 -8.93 2.63
N ARG A 96 -7.83 -8.99 3.54
CA ARG A 96 -7.76 -9.92 4.68
C ARG A 96 -7.67 -11.40 4.28
N ARG A 97 -7.25 -11.71 3.05
CA ARG A 97 -7.07 -13.07 2.52
C ARG A 97 -5.62 -13.54 2.72
N TYR A 98 -5.19 -13.58 3.98
CA TYR A 98 -3.77 -13.75 4.33
C TYR A 98 -3.15 -15.07 3.85
N ASP A 99 -3.88 -16.19 3.93
CA ASP A 99 -3.35 -17.47 3.44
C ASP A 99 -3.12 -17.47 1.93
N GLN A 100 -4.04 -16.85 1.17
CA GLN A 100 -3.89 -16.70 -0.28
C GLN A 100 -2.76 -15.72 -0.62
N ALA A 101 -2.66 -14.61 0.11
CA ALA A 101 -1.56 -13.66 -0.06
C ALA A 101 -0.20 -14.33 0.17
N ARG A 102 -0.08 -15.15 1.23
CA ARG A 102 1.13 -15.93 1.53
C ARG A 102 1.48 -16.91 0.40
N GLU A 103 0.50 -17.64 -0.13
CA GLU A 103 0.71 -18.58 -1.24
C GLU A 103 1.23 -17.86 -2.49
N GLU A 104 0.64 -16.71 -2.83
CA GLU A 104 1.06 -15.91 -3.98
C GLU A 104 2.47 -15.33 -3.80
N LEU A 105 2.84 -14.92 -2.58
CA LEU A 105 4.19 -14.40 -2.28
C LEU A 105 5.26 -15.49 -2.35
N HIS A 106 4.96 -16.71 -1.89
CA HIS A 106 5.89 -17.84 -2.02
C HIS A 106 6.17 -18.18 -3.48
N LYS A 107 5.12 -18.22 -4.33
CA LYS A 107 5.29 -18.42 -5.79
C LYS A 107 6.13 -17.31 -6.43
N ALA A 108 5.94 -16.05 -6.01
CA ALA A 108 6.75 -14.95 -6.51
C ALA A 108 8.23 -15.06 -6.07
N LEU A 109 8.48 -15.53 -4.84
CA LEU A 109 9.84 -15.75 -4.32
C LEU A 109 10.55 -16.95 -4.95
N GLU A 110 9.81 -17.94 -5.49
CA GLU A 110 10.39 -19.01 -6.31
C GLU A 110 10.99 -18.46 -7.62
N ILE A 111 10.48 -17.33 -8.12
CA ILE A 111 10.95 -16.67 -9.34
C ILE A 111 12.10 -15.70 -9.03
N ASP A 112 11.93 -14.85 -8.02
CA ASP A 112 12.95 -13.90 -7.57
C ASP A 112 13.07 -13.90 -6.04
N SER A 113 13.97 -14.73 -5.54
CA SER A 113 14.22 -14.91 -4.10
C SER A 113 14.95 -13.73 -3.46
N ASN A 114 15.39 -12.73 -4.22
CA ASN A 114 16.14 -11.58 -3.71
C ASN A 114 15.32 -10.27 -3.81
N HIS A 115 14.06 -10.36 -4.22
CA HIS A 115 13.19 -9.18 -4.31
C HIS A 115 12.76 -8.72 -2.91
N PHE A 116 13.35 -7.62 -2.43
CA PHE A 116 13.09 -7.13 -1.08
C PHE A 116 11.60 -6.84 -0.79
N LEU A 117 10.83 -6.34 -1.76
CA LEU A 117 9.39 -6.06 -1.59
C LEU A 117 8.56 -7.33 -1.36
N LEU A 118 8.96 -8.47 -1.94
CA LEU A 118 8.27 -9.74 -1.69
C LEU A 118 8.45 -10.18 -0.24
N HIS A 119 9.69 -10.09 0.28
CA HIS A 119 9.98 -10.34 1.69
C HIS A 119 9.25 -9.35 2.61
N PHE A 120 9.21 -8.07 2.27
CA PHE A 120 8.47 -7.06 3.02
C PHE A 120 6.98 -7.41 3.12
N ARG A 121 6.34 -7.71 1.98
CA ARG A 121 4.91 -8.09 1.94
C ARG A 121 4.64 -9.40 2.67
N LEU A 122 5.55 -10.37 2.58
CA LEU A 122 5.42 -11.63 3.32
C LEU A 122 5.55 -11.40 4.84
N GLY A 123 6.44 -10.50 5.26
CA GLY A 123 6.53 -10.02 6.64
C GLY A 123 5.22 -9.41 7.14
N LEU A 124 4.57 -8.55 6.34
CA LEU A 124 3.25 -7.99 6.69
C LEU A 124 2.18 -9.08 6.84
N VAL A 125 2.16 -10.07 5.94
CA VAL A 125 1.21 -11.20 6.00
C VAL A 125 1.45 -12.02 7.28
N TYR A 126 2.69 -12.39 7.58
CA TYR A 126 3.02 -13.13 8.80
C TYR A 126 2.71 -12.34 10.07
N GLN A 127 2.94 -11.02 10.07
CA GLN A 127 2.55 -10.14 11.17
C GLN A 127 1.04 -10.24 11.45
N GLN A 128 0.21 -10.18 10.40
CA GLN A 128 -1.26 -10.29 10.54
C GLN A 128 -1.72 -11.69 10.96
N GLN A 129 -0.96 -12.73 10.62
CA GLN A 129 -1.16 -14.10 11.11
C GLN A 129 -0.62 -14.33 12.53
N ARG A 130 -0.01 -13.30 13.15
CA ARG A 130 0.67 -13.37 14.46
C ARG A 130 1.85 -14.35 14.50
N LEU A 131 2.43 -14.65 13.35
CA LEU A 131 3.65 -15.44 13.19
C LEU A 131 4.86 -14.50 13.27
N PHE A 132 5.11 -13.96 14.46
CA PHE A 132 6.04 -12.84 14.64
C PHE A 132 7.49 -13.19 14.32
N ASP A 133 7.95 -14.39 14.67
CA ASP A 133 9.33 -14.82 14.36
C ASP A 133 9.57 -14.89 12.85
N ASP A 134 8.62 -15.46 12.11
CA ASP A 134 8.66 -15.50 10.64
C ASP A 134 8.57 -14.09 10.05
N ALA A 135 7.68 -13.25 10.58
CA ALA A 135 7.54 -11.86 10.14
C ALA A 135 8.85 -11.06 10.32
N ILE A 136 9.52 -11.22 11.47
CA ILE A 136 10.80 -10.57 11.76
C ILE A 136 11.88 -11.08 10.80
N ALA A 137 11.96 -12.40 10.58
CA ALA A 137 12.93 -12.99 9.67
C ALA A 137 12.78 -12.46 8.24
N GLU A 138 11.55 -12.40 7.72
CA GLU A 138 11.28 -11.86 6.39
C GLU A 138 11.57 -10.36 6.31
N MET A 139 11.23 -9.59 7.34
CA MET A 139 11.50 -8.16 7.36
C MET A 139 12.99 -7.84 7.49
N GLN A 140 13.77 -8.66 8.20
CA GLN A 140 15.24 -8.57 8.24
C GLN A 140 15.87 -8.87 6.88
N LYS A 141 15.34 -9.85 6.11
CA LYS A 141 15.74 -10.08 4.72
C LYS A 141 15.44 -8.85 3.86
N ALA A 142 14.25 -8.27 3.99
CA ALA A 142 13.87 -7.05 3.25
C ALA A 142 14.82 -5.87 3.58
N VAL A 143 15.18 -5.67 4.85
CA VAL A 143 16.16 -4.66 5.27
C VAL A 143 17.53 -4.92 4.64
N THR A 144 17.97 -6.17 4.61
CA THR A 144 19.27 -6.53 4.02
C THR A 144 19.30 -6.31 2.51
N LEU A 145 18.30 -6.82 1.79
CA LEU A 145 18.21 -6.78 0.33
C LEU A 145 17.95 -5.36 -0.21
N SER A 146 17.27 -4.50 0.55
CA SER A 146 17.04 -3.10 0.19
C SER A 146 18.22 -2.17 0.46
N GLY A 147 19.30 -2.66 1.08
CA GLY A 147 20.38 -1.80 1.55
C GLY A 147 19.94 -0.89 2.70
N ARG A 148 19.01 -1.37 3.55
CA ARG A 148 18.43 -0.66 4.70
C ARG A 148 17.60 0.56 4.29
N SER A 149 16.71 0.41 3.31
CA SER A 149 15.78 1.48 2.94
C SER A 149 14.89 1.88 4.12
N THR A 150 14.45 3.14 4.15
CA THR A 150 13.52 3.65 5.17
C THR A 150 12.23 2.83 5.23
N GLU A 151 11.70 2.38 4.09
CA GLU A 151 10.52 1.52 4.01
C GLU A 151 10.76 0.17 4.71
N ALA A 152 11.86 -0.53 4.41
CA ALA A 152 12.14 -1.80 5.05
C ALA A 152 12.41 -1.67 6.56
N LEU A 153 13.07 -0.58 6.98
CA LEU A 153 13.31 -0.28 8.39
C LEU A 153 12.00 0.01 9.14
N THR A 154 11.13 0.83 8.58
CA THR A 154 9.80 1.11 9.18
C THR A 154 8.94 -0.14 9.25
N GLY A 155 8.98 -1.01 8.23
CA GLY A 155 8.36 -2.34 8.29
C GLY A 155 8.90 -3.20 9.43
N LEU A 156 10.23 -3.21 9.66
CA LEU A 156 10.82 -3.95 10.78
C LEU A 156 10.44 -3.38 12.14
N ALA A 157 10.42 -2.06 12.27
CA ALA A 157 9.93 -1.39 13.47
C ALA A 157 8.45 -1.72 13.75
N GLN A 158 7.62 -1.75 12.70
CA GLN A 158 6.21 -2.13 12.77
C GLN A 158 6.06 -3.58 13.26
N THR A 159 6.84 -4.52 12.71
CA THR A 159 6.81 -5.91 13.14
C THR A 159 7.26 -6.06 14.60
N TYR A 160 8.32 -5.36 15.02
CA TYR A 160 8.74 -5.36 16.42
C TYR A 160 7.68 -4.76 17.35
N ALA A 161 6.98 -3.71 16.93
CA ALA A 161 5.85 -3.16 17.69
C ALA A 161 4.74 -4.21 17.86
N ALA A 162 4.33 -4.87 16.78
CA ALA A 162 3.30 -5.91 16.81
C ALA A 162 3.68 -7.12 17.67
N ALA A 163 4.98 -7.42 17.78
CA ALA A 163 5.54 -8.47 18.62
C ALA A 163 5.81 -8.04 20.08
N ASP A 164 5.42 -6.83 20.48
CA ASP A 164 5.71 -6.20 21.79
C ASP A 164 7.21 -6.10 22.12
N MET A 165 8.07 -6.07 21.09
CA MET A 165 9.52 -5.90 21.21
C MET A 165 9.90 -4.41 21.22
N ARG A 166 9.39 -3.68 22.21
CA ARG A 166 9.46 -2.20 22.28
C ARG A 166 10.87 -1.63 22.17
N ALA A 167 11.85 -2.25 22.84
CA ALA A 167 13.23 -1.77 22.79
C ALA A 167 13.84 -1.87 21.37
N ALA A 168 13.54 -2.94 20.64
CA ALA A 168 14.03 -3.14 19.28
C ALA A 168 13.33 -2.19 18.29
N MET A 169 12.03 -1.97 18.47
CA MET A 169 11.29 -0.96 17.71
C MET A 169 11.86 0.44 17.93
N GLN A 170 12.07 0.85 19.20
CA GLN A 170 12.57 2.19 19.53
C GLN A 170 13.96 2.45 18.94
N GLN A 171 14.84 1.45 18.95
CA GLN A 171 16.16 1.58 18.31
C GLN A 171 16.07 1.93 16.83
N ILE A 172 15.09 1.38 16.11
CA ILE A 172 14.89 1.71 14.69
C ILE A 172 14.25 3.09 14.54
N VAL A 173 13.23 3.41 15.35
CA VAL A 173 12.57 4.73 15.34
C VAL A 173 13.60 5.83 15.59
N ASP A 174 14.41 5.72 16.63
CA ASP A 174 15.46 6.69 16.95
C ASP A 174 16.47 6.82 15.80
N ALA A 175 16.85 5.71 15.18
CA ALA A 175 17.77 5.74 14.04
C ALA A 175 17.17 6.44 12.82
N LEU A 176 15.87 6.23 12.56
CA LEU A 176 15.14 6.88 11.47
C LEU A 176 14.95 8.38 11.72
N GLU A 177 14.60 8.77 12.94
CA GLU A 177 14.45 10.17 13.33
C GLU A 177 15.78 10.93 13.25
N ASN A 178 16.87 10.34 13.73
CA ASN A 178 18.21 10.93 13.60
C ASN A 178 18.70 10.99 12.15
N ALA A 179 18.31 10.01 11.32
CA ALA A 179 18.61 10.03 9.90
C ALA A 179 17.70 10.96 9.10
N SER A 180 16.59 11.44 9.68
CA SER A 180 15.56 12.22 8.98
C SER A 180 16.05 13.57 8.48
N GLU A 181 17.12 14.11 9.07
CA GLU A 181 17.84 15.28 8.54
C GLU A 181 18.44 15.03 7.14
N LYS A 182 18.64 13.76 6.76
CA LYS A 182 19.26 13.33 5.50
C LYS A 182 18.33 12.50 4.61
N HIS A 183 17.38 11.77 5.19
CA HIS A 183 16.47 10.88 4.47
C HIS A 183 15.04 11.04 4.97
N TYR A 184 14.15 11.43 4.08
CA TYR A 184 12.74 11.61 4.42
C TYR A 184 12.10 10.30 4.94
N VAL A 185 11.35 10.41 6.04
CA VAL A 185 10.58 9.32 6.64
C VAL A 185 9.11 9.62 6.45
N HIS A 186 8.41 8.75 5.72
CA HIS A 186 7.00 8.90 5.42
C HIS A 186 6.16 8.85 6.72
N PRO A 187 5.40 9.91 7.06
CA PRO A 187 4.58 9.94 8.27
C PRO A 187 3.56 8.81 8.36
N TYR A 188 3.01 8.37 7.22
CA TYR A 188 2.09 7.23 7.17
C TYR A 188 2.74 5.92 7.66
N ASN A 189 4.00 5.67 7.33
CA ASN A 189 4.73 4.50 7.82
C ASN A 189 4.98 4.59 9.33
N MET A 190 5.27 5.77 9.87
CA MET A 190 5.36 5.97 11.32
C MET A 190 4.02 5.73 12.02
N ALA A 191 2.91 6.18 11.43
CA ALA A 191 1.57 5.88 11.93
C ALA A 191 1.33 4.37 12.01
N ARG A 192 1.79 3.58 11.03
CA ARG A 192 1.68 2.12 11.06
C ARG A 192 2.53 1.48 12.18
N VAL A 193 3.74 2.00 12.44
CA VAL A 193 4.57 1.54 13.57
C VAL A 193 3.84 1.72 14.90
N PHE A 194 3.34 2.93 15.17
CA PHE A 194 2.63 3.22 16.43
C PHE A 194 1.24 2.59 16.50
N GLY A 195 0.57 2.41 15.35
CA GLY A 195 -0.69 1.66 15.24
C GLY A 195 -0.50 0.20 15.65
N SER A 196 0.59 -0.42 15.20
CA SER A 196 0.96 -1.79 15.60
C SER A 196 1.35 -1.91 17.08
N LEU A 197 1.86 -0.83 17.69
CA LEU A 197 2.14 -0.76 19.13
C LEU A 197 0.87 -0.61 19.98
N GLY A 198 -0.23 -0.16 19.37
CA GLY A 198 -1.45 0.25 20.08
C GLY A 198 -1.35 1.62 20.75
N ASP A 199 -0.36 2.44 20.37
CA ASP A 199 -0.23 3.82 20.86
C ASP A 199 -1.12 4.75 20.04
N GLN A 200 -2.35 4.92 20.51
CA GLN A 200 -3.39 5.66 19.81
C GLN A 200 -3.04 7.14 19.61
N GLU A 201 -2.41 7.79 20.58
CA GLU A 201 -2.07 9.21 20.47
C GLU A 201 -0.97 9.44 19.43
N GLN A 202 0.09 8.61 19.44
CA GLN A 202 1.11 8.71 18.40
C GLN A 202 0.57 8.31 17.02
N THR A 203 -0.29 7.28 16.95
CA THR A 203 -0.93 6.87 15.70
C THR A 203 -1.66 8.05 15.06
N PHE A 204 -2.51 8.76 15.81
CA PHE A 204 -3.23 9.92 15.27
C PHE A 204 -2.32 11.11 14.99
N GLY A 205 -1.31 11.39 15.82
CA GLY A 205 -0.34 12.44 15.54
C GLY A 205 0.37 12.24 14.20
N TRP A 206 0.79 11.00 13.89
CA TRP A 206 1.42 10.66 12.63
C TRP A 206 0.44 10.60 11.45
N LEU A 207 -0.79 10.15 11.67
CA LEU A 207 -1.85 10.22 10.64
C LEU A 207 -2.20 11.66 10.27
N GLU A 208 -2.32 12.57 11.23
CA GLU A 208 -2.58 13.99 10.94
C GLU A 208 -1.41 14.60 10.14
N LYS A 209 -0.17 14.32 10.53
CA LYS A 209 1.01 14.74 9.75
C LYS A 209 1.00 14.17 8.33
N ALA A 210 0.65 12.89 8.18
CA ALA A 210 0.56 12.25 6.88
C ALA A 210 -0.57 12.83 6.01
N TYR A 211 -1.66 13.28 6.63
CA TYR A 211 -2.72 14.01 5.95
C TYR A 211 -2.24 15.38 5.47
N ASP A 212 -1.58 16.15 6.34
CA ASP A 212 -1.07 17.50 6.01
C ASP A 212 -0.03 17.44 4.88
N GLU A 213 0.74 16.36 4.80
CA GLU A 213 1.71 16.10 3.74
C GLU A 213 1.10 15.44 2.48
N HIS A 214 -0.22 15.25 2.43
CA HIS A 214 -0.95 14.66 1.32
C HIS A 214 -0.41 13.29 0.89
N SER A 215 -0.22 12.40 1.88
CA SER A 215 0.42 11.10 1.67
C SER A 215 -0.33 10.24 0.62
N PRO A 216 0.36 9.75 -0.42
CA PRO A 216 -0.29 8.95 -1.47
C PRO A 216 -0.84 7.61 -0.93
N ASP A 217 -0.34 7.13 0.20
CA ASP A 217 -0.70 5.83 0.78
C ASP A 217 -2.04 5.87 1.53
N PHE A 218 -2.63 7.04 1.71
CA PHE A 218 -3.94 7.22 2.34
C PHE A 218 -5.09 6.53 1.59
N ILE A 219 -4.88 6.15 0.33
CA ILE A 219 -5.81 5.30 -0.42
C ILE A 219 -6.07 3.97 0.29
N GLU A 220 -5.13 3.51 1.12
CA GLU A 220 -5.23 2.29 1.92
C GLU A 220 -5.77 2.53 3.32
N LEU A 221 -5.97 3.78 3.76
CA LEU A 221 -6.31 4.10 5.16
C LEU A 221 -7.52 3.30 5.67
N ARG A 222 -8.56 3.16 4.84
CA ARG A 222 -9.77 2.39 5.18
C ARG A 222 -9.56 0.87 5.15
N THR A 223 -8.52 0.35 4.49
CA THR A 223 -8.29 -1.08 4.29
C THR A 223 -7.05 -1.60 5.00
N GLU A 224 -6.12 -0.77 5.46
CA GLU A 224 -4.92 -1.17 6.19
C GLU A 224 -5.30 -1.81 7.54
N PRO A 225 -4.89 -3.07 7.82
CA PRO A 225 -5.23 -3.78 9.06
C PRO A 225 -4.56 -3.21 10.30
N THR A 226 -3.42 -2.55 10.16
CA THR A 226 -2.69 -1.97 11.28
C THR A 226 -3.50 -0.93 12.06
N PHE A 227 -4.49 -0.30 11.43
CA PHE A 227 -5.37 0.67 12.06
C PHE A 227 -6.66 0.07 12.63
N ASP A 228 -6.86 -1.25 12.57
CA ASP A 228 -8.11 -1.90 13.00
C ASP A 228 -8.47 -1.57 14.47
N SER A 229 -7.48 -1.37 15.33
CA SER A 229 -7.65 -1.00 16.74
C SER A 229 -8.20 0.42 16.96
N VAL A 230 -7.99 1.34 16.01
CA VAL A 230 -8.37 2.76 16.11
C VAL A 230 -9.57 3.12 15.24
N ARG A 231 -10.12 2.17 14.46
CA ARG A 231 -11.25 2.42 13.54
C ARG A 231 -12.53 2.94 14.21
N SER A 232 -12.75 2.60 15.47
CA SER A 232 -13.93 3.04 16.24
C SER A 232 -13.77 4.44 16.87
N ASP A 233 -12.56 5.01 16.85
CA ASP A 233 -12.30 6.36 17.35
C ASP A 233 -12.92 7.39 16.38
N PRO A 234 -13.68 8.40 16.87
CA PRO A 234 -14.24 9.46 16.04
C PRO A 234 -13.21 10.17 15.14
N ARG A 235 -11.97 10.35 15.60
CA ARG A 235 -10.87 10.96 14.83
C ARG A 235 -10.60 10.20 13.53
N PHE A 236 -10.70 8.87 13.54
CA PHE A 236 -10.50 8.05 12.35
C PHE A 236 -11.59 8.30 11.30
N SER A 237 -12.86 8.34 11.73
CA SER A 237 -13.97 8.65 10.82
C SER A 237 -13.91 10.08 10.25
N ALA A 238 -13.41 11.04 11.05
CA ALA A 238 -13.18 12.41 10.60
C ALA A 238 -12.05 12.47 9.55
N LEU A 239 -10.98 11.69 9.75
CA LEU A 239 -9.88 11.59 8.79
C LEU A 239 -10.36 11.00 7.46
N LEU A 240 -11.11 9.89 7.48
CA LEU A 240 -11.70 9.30 6.27
C LEU A 240 -12.58 10.31 5.51
N SER A 241 -13.35 11.11 6.24
CA SER A 241 -14.22 12.14 5.65
C SER A 241 -13.41 13.27 5.00
N ARG A 242 -12.32 13.71 5.65
CA ARG A 242 -11.41 14.75 5.12
C ARG A 242 -10.66 14.29 3.86
N VAL A 243 -10.40 13.00 3.74
CA VAL A 243 -9.79 12.37 2.56
C VAL A 243 -10.81 12.17 1.44
N GLY A 244 -12.11 12.23 1.73
CA GLY A 244 -13.18 12.14 0.73
C GLY A 244 -13.70 10.72 0.47
N PHE A 245 -13.42 9.76 1.35
CA PHE A 245 -13.95 8.38 1.21
C PHE A 245 -15.48 8.27 1.22
N ASN A 246 -16.19 9.34 1.60
CA ASN A 246 -17.65 9.42 1.51
C ASN A 246 -18.16 9.67 0.07
N GLN A 247 -17.26 9.91 -0.88
CA GLN A 247 -17.58 10.14 -2.30
C GLN A 247 -17.55 8.84 -3.13
N ILE A 248 -17.11 7.71 -2.54
CA ILE A 248 -16.87 6.42 -3.21
C ILE A 248 -17.44 5.22 -2.44
#